data_AF-A0A519MIN2-F1
#
_entry.id   AF-A0A519MIN2-F1
#
_cell.length_a   1.000
_cell.length_b   1.000
_cell.length_c   1.000
_cell.angle_alpha   90.00
_cell.angle_beta   90.00
_cell.angle_gamma   90.00
#
_symmetry.space_group_name_H-M   'P 1'
#
loop_
_entity.id
_entity.type
_entity.pdbx_description
1 polymer ?
#
loop_
_entity_poly.entity_id
_entity_poly.type
_entity_poly.pdbx_seq_one_letter_code
_entity_poly.pdbx_strand_id
1 'polypeptide(L)'
;MRVATWNINNVNKRLDLLVDWLQRAQPDVVALQELKCSTADFPTAALEAAGYRCAVAGQRTWNGVALLCRDHEPLTVVTALPGDPSDKQARYIEAAINGVLFACLYLPNGNPQPGPKFDYKLRWFERMTLRAQELLDSGYPVVLMGDWNVVPTDADIYKPDTWRDNALLQPGPRAAYAQVLAQGWTDALAKVHRKGVPFTFWDYRRKRWERDAGLRIDHILAGPAFKVVDAGVDRDERAREGASDHAPVWAELSLAKTPAKRKAAGLPATPARPRNAKTEAAATPAIAALAAPTTDPLSRYNAKRDFKKTAEPAGVLPARRRSTQSAPPEALHFVVQKHWASRLHYDFRLELDGVMVSWAVPKGPSYDPANKSMAIHVEDHPIDYNTFEGTIPKGEYGAGTVIIWDRGTWEPVGDAREGLAKGKVIFKLHGQKLAGLWEL
;
A
#
# COMPACT_ATOMS: atom_id res chain seq x y z
N MET A 1 -12.89 -15.20 4.97
CA MET A 1 -13.00 -13.87 4.34
C MET A 1 -13.23 -14.12 2.86
N ARG A 2 -14.35 -13.64 2.35
CA ARG A 2 -14.73 -13.76 0.95
C ARG A 2 -14.21 -12.56 0.18
N VAL A 3 -13.43 -12.79 -0.86
CA VAL A 3 -12.92 -11.73 -1.74
C VAL A 3 -13.40 -11.98 -3.16
N ALA A 4 -13.58 -10.93 -3.95
CA ALA A 4 -14.05 -11.06 -5.32
C ALA A 4 -13.47 -10.02 -6.27
N THR A 5 -13.29 -10.38 -7.54
CA THR A 5 -12.90 -9.44 -8.60
C THR A 5 -13.91 -9.45 -9.72
N TRP A 6 -14.21 -8.28 -10.26
CA TRP A 6 -15.14 -8.14 -11.38
C TRP A 6 -14.73 -6.98 -12.29
N ASN A 7 -14.35 -7.29 -13.53
CA ASN A 7 -14.33 -6.29 -14.59
C ASN A 7 -15.78 -5.93 -14.92
N ILE A 8 -16.24 -4.81 -14.37
CA ILE A 8 -17.65 -4.40 -14.42
C ILE A 8 -18.01 -3.79 -15.78
N ASN A 9 -17.00 -3.38 -16.57
CA ASN A 9 -17.15 -2.71 -17.84
C ASN A 9 -18.14 -1.53 -17.74
N ASN A 10 -17.71 -0.36 -17.32
CA ASN A 10 -18.54 0.81 -17.02
C ASN A 10 -19.45 0.61 -15.80
N VAL A 11 -18.94 1.05 -14.64
CA VAL A 11 -19.62 0.90 -13.34
C VAL A 11 -20.96 1.61 -13.29
N ASN A 12 -21.07 2.81 -13.84
CA ASN A 12 -22.31 3.59 -13.80
C ASN A 12 -23.41 2.94 -14.66
N LYS A 13 -23.04 2.29 -15.77
CA LYS A 13 -24.00 1.54 -16.60
C LYS A 13 -24.51 0.26 -15.92
N ARG A 14 -23.71 -0.33 -15.03
CA ARG A 14 -24.02 -1.60 -14.35
C ARG A 14 -24.23 -1.46 -12.84
N LEU A 15 -24.51 -0.24 -12.36
CA LEU A 15 -24.60 0.05 -10.93
C LEU A 15 -25.68 -0.81 -10.26
N ASP A 16 -26.86 -0.93 -10.87
CA ASP A 16 -27.96 -1.73 -10.31
C ASP A 16 -27.62 -3.22 -10.22
N LEU A 17 -26.95 -3.76 -11.25
CA LEU A 17 -26.48 -5.15 -11.25
C LEU A 17 -25.42 -5.38 -10.17
N LEU A 18 -24.51 -4.42 -10.01
CA LEU A 18 -23.46 -4.46 -9.00
C LEU A 18 -24.06 -4.40 -7.58
N VAL A 19 -24.96 -3.46 -7.30
CA VAL A 19 -25.58 -3.31 -5.98
C VAL A 19 -26.39 -4.54 -5.61
N ASP A 20 -27.21 -5.06 -6.53
CA ASP A 20 -27.97 -6.30 -6.32
C ASP A 20 -27.04 -7.51 -6.03
N TRP A 21 -25.94 -7.65 -6.79
CA TRP A 21 -24.97 -8.70 -6.53
C TRP A 21 -24.27 -8.53 -5.17
N LEU A 22 -23.85 -7.31 -4.81
CA LEU A 22 -23.22 -7.02 -3.51
C LEU A 22 -24.15 -7.37 -2.33
N GLN A 23 -25.45 -7.08 -2.45
CA GLN A 23 -26.44 -7.40 -1.43
C GLN A 23 -26.63 -8.91 -1.23
N ARG A 24 -26.57 -9.70 -2.30
CA ARG A 24 -26.74 -11.16 -2.26
C ARG A 24 -25.46 -11.90 -1.91
N ALA A 25 -24.36 -11.58 -2.59
CA ALA A 25 -23.09 -12.29 -2.50
C ALA A 25 -22.25 -11.86 -1.29
N GLN A 26 -22.43 -10.61 -0.84
CA GLN A 26 -21.81 -10.08 0.37
C GLN A 26 -20.31 -10.40 0.53
N PRO A 27 -19.46 -10.17 -0.50
CA PRO A 27 -18.01 -10.28 -0.33
C PRO A 27 -17.48 -9.26 0.67
N ASP A 28 -16.43 -9.61 1.41
CA ASP A 28 -15.75 -8.71 2.36
C ASP A 28 -14.94 -7.64 1.63
N VAL A 29 -14.28 -8.03 0.52
CA VAL A 29 -13.50 -7.11 -0.34
C VAL A 29 -13.77 -7.41 -1.81
N VAL A 30 -14.00 -6.36 -2.62
CA VAL A 30 -14.21 -6.46 -4.07
C VAL A 30 -13.23 -5.59 -4.83
N ALA A 31 -12.57 -6.16 -5.83
CA ALA A 31 -11.78 -5.42 -6.82
C ALA A 31 -12.64 -5.20 -8.08
N LEU A 32 -12.83 -3.94 -8.48
CA LEU A 32 -13.54 -3.58 -9.71
C LEU A 32 -12.58 -3.05 -10.76
N GLN A 33 -12.75 -3.49 -12.02
CA GLN A 33 -11.97 -3.02 -13.17
C GLN A 33 -12.87 -2.43 -14.26
N GLU A 34 -12.27 -1.63 -15.14
CA GLU A 34 -12.96 -0.89 -16.21
C GLU A 34 -14.12 -0.02 -15.70
N LEU A 35 -13.87 0.79 -14.67
CA LEU A 35 -14.88 1.71 -14.16
C LEU A 35 -15.42 2.67 -15.25
N LYS A 36 -14.55 3.10 -16.17
CA LYS A 36 -14.84 4.04 -17.29
C LYS A 36 -15.43 5.38 -16.84
N CYS A 37 -15.18 5.78 -15.60
CA CYS A 37 -15.57 7.05 -15.02
C CYS A 37 -14.38 7.68 -14.28
N SER A 38 -14.43 9.00 -14.07
CA SER A 38 -13.46 9.67 -13.19
C SER A 38 -13.68 9.24 -11.73
N THR A 39 -12.71 9.50 -10.85
CA THR A 39 -12.91 9.27 -9.40
C THR A 39 -14.09 10.08 -8.85
N ALA A 40 -14.32 11.29 -9.37
CA ALA A 40 -15.42 12.14 -8.92
C ALA A 40 -16.79 11.64 -9.39
N ASP A 41 -16.85 11.00 -10.56
CA ASP A 41 -18.08 10.44 -11.14
C ASP A 41 -18.36 8.99 -10.68
N PHE A 42 -17.54 8.45 -9.78
CA PHE A 42 -17.72 7.11 -9.25
C PHE A 42 -18.92 7.10 -8.29
N PRO A 43 -19.79 6.07 -8.31
CA PRO A 43 -21.04 6.06 -7.56
C PRO A 43 -20.84 5.68 -6.08
N THR A 44 -19.91 6.36 -5.39
CA THR A 44 -19.53 6.10 -3.99
C THR A 44 -20.76 6.07 -3.08
N ALA A 45 -21.63 7.08 -3.15
CA ALA A 45 -22.79 7.17 -2.27
C ALA A 45 -23.75 5.97 -2.40
N ALA A 46 -23.95 5.46 -3.62
CA ALA A 46 -24.80 4.29 -3.84
C ALA A 46 -24.17 3.00 -3.27
N LEU A 47 -22.85 2.85 -3.41
CA LEU A 47 -22.12 1.70 -2.87
C LEU A 47 -22.01 1.76 -1.34
N GLU A 48 -21.84 2.95 -0.77
CA GLU A 48 -21.89 3.16 0.68
C GLU A 48 -23.27 2.85 1.25
N ALA A 49 -24.35 3.24 0.54
CA ALA A 49 -25.70 2.85 0.91
C ALA A 49 -25.92 1.33 0.83
N ALA A 50 -25.16 0.62 -0.02
CA ALA A 50 -25.13 -0.84 -0.07
C ALA A 50 -24.18 -1.47 0.98
N GLY A 51 -23.54 -0.67 1.84
CA GLY A 51 -22.67 -1.12 2.93
C GLY A 51 -21.19 -1.23 2.58
N TYR A 52 -20.74 -0.62 1.47
CA TYR A 52 -19.36 -0.73 0.98
C TYR A 52 -18.63 0.61 0.97
N ARG A 53 -17.49 0.68 1.66
CA ARG A 53 -16.51 1.78 1.54
C ARG A 53 -15.63 1.56 0.32
N CYS A 54 -15.11 2.64 -0.26
CA CYS A 54 -14.50 2.63 -1.59
C CYS A 54 -13.13 3.33 -1.61
N ALA A 55 -12.10 2.66 -2.14
CA ALA A 55 -10.87 3.29 -2.61
C ALA A 55 -10.84 3.25 -4.15
N VAL A 56 -10.61 4.40 -4.80
CA VAL A 56 -10.89 4.55 -6.23
C VAL A 56 -9.76 5.28 -6.96
N ALA A 57 -9.31 4.70 -8.07
CA ALA A 57 -8.50 5.35 -9.08
C ALA A 57 -9.26 5.34 -10.41
N GLY A 58 -9.98 6.43 -10.71
CA GLY A 58 -10.83 6.54 -11.89
C GLY A 58 -10.15 7.21 -13.08
N GLN A 59 -10.59 6.85 -14.28
CA GLN A 59 -10.21 7.47 -15.54
C GLN A 59 -11.42 7.53 -16.47
N ARG A 60 -11.66 8.70 -17.08
CA ARG A 60 -12.80 8.91 -17.97
C ARG A 60 -12.65 8.06 -19.23
N THR A 61 -13.77 7.50 -19.72
CA THR A 61 -13.91 6.75 -20.98
C THR A 61 -13.24 5.37 -20.99
N TRP A 62 -12.07 5.22 -20.35
CA TRP A 62 -11.25 4.01 -20.37
C TRP A 62 -10.77 3.65 -18.96
N ASN A 63 -10.43 2.39 -18.73
CA ASN A 63 -9.77 1.91 -17.51
C ASN A 63 -10.56 2.24 -16.23
N GLY A 64 -9.86 2.55 -15.14
CA GLY A 64 -10.38 2.77 -13.81
C GLY A 64 -10.38 1.48 -13.01
N VAL A 65 -9.98 1.59 -11.75
CA VAL A 65 -9.97 0.50 -10.77
C VAL A 65 -10.46 0.97 -9.40
N ALA A 66 -11.12 0.09 -8.66
CA ALA A 66 -11.54 0.36 -7.28
C ALA A 66 -11.41 -0.88 -6.40
N LEU A 67 -11.21 -0.64 -5.10
CA LEU A 67 -11.39 -1.61 -4.04
C LEU A 67 -12.60 -1.20 -3.20
N LEU A 68 -13.54 -2.12 -3.03
CA LEU A 68 -14.69 -1.98 -2.14
C LEU A 68 -14.48 -2.87 -0.92
N CYS A 69 -14.90 -2.44 0.26
CA CYS A 69 -14.90 -3.30 1.43
C CYS A 69 -16.07 -3.02 2.39
N ARG A 70 -16.48 -4.06 3.10
CA ARG A 70 -17.45 -3.96 4.20
C ARG A 70 -16.74 -3.70 5.52
N ASP A 71 -17.45 -3.06 6.44
CA ASP A 71 -17.11 -2.90 7.87
C ASP A 71 -15.77 -2.19 8.20
N HIS A 72 -15.02 -1.77 7.17
CA HIS A 72 -13.69 -1.20 7.31
C HIS A 72 -13.50 -0.02 6.35
N GLU A 73 -12.66 0.93 6.74
CA GLU A 73 -12.22 2.02 5.86
C GLU A 73 -10.97 1.57 5.09
N PRO A 74 -10.95 1.60 3.75
CA PRO A 74 -9.77 1.23 3.00
C PRO A 74 -8.71 2.34 3.07
N LEU A 75 -7.53 2.01 3.59
CA LEU A 75 -6.40 2.94 3.59
C LEU A 75 -5.63 2.80 2.29
N THR A 76 -5.88 3.68 1.33
CA THR A 76 -5.16 3.72 0.05
C THR A 76 -3.64 3.85 0.27
N VAL A 77 -2.89 2.92 -0.30
CA VAL A 77 -1.42 2.86 -0.28
C VAL A 77 -0.85 3.53 -1.53
N VAL A 78 -1.28 3.07 -2.71
CA VAL A 78 -0.93 3.67 -4.02
C VAL A 78 -2.11 3.59 -4.98
N THR A 79 -2.15 4.48 -5.96
CA THR A 79 -3.20 4.56 -7.00
C THR A 79 -2.66 4.36 -8.42
N ALA A 80 -1.42 3.87 -8.54
CA ALA A 80 -0.76 3.55 -9.80
C ALA A 80 0.32 2.50 -9.55
N LEU A 81 0.61 1.67 -10.57
CA LEU A 81 1.65 0.64 -10.47
C LEU A 81 3.04 1.33 -10.43
N PRO A 82 3.85 1.11 -9.38
CA PRO A 82 5.19 1.70 -9.31
C PRO A 82 6.11 1.29 -10.47
N GLY A 83 7.16 2.07 -10.71
CA GLY A 83 8.22 1.75 -11.69
C GLY A 83 8.19 2.55 -13.00
N ASP A 84 7.13 3.30 -13.29
CA ASP A 84 7.09 4.24 -14.43
C ASP A 84 6.25 5.49 -14.10
N PRO A 85 6.89 6.62 -13.76
CA PRO A 85 6.17 7.86 -13.46
C PRO A 85 5.43 8.48 -14.65
N SER A 86 5.74 8.08 -15.88
CA SER A 86 5.09 8.57 -17.09
C SER A 86 3.76 7.87 -17.37
N ASP A 87 3.55 6.67 -16.81
CA ASP A 87 2.29 5.94 -16.94
C ASP A 87 1.19 6.61 -16.11
N LYS A 88 0.21 7.18 -16.79
CA LYS A 88 -0.95 7.86 -16.18
C LYS A 88 -2.23 7.03 -16.27
N GLN A 89 -2.19 5.79 -16.75
CA GLN A 89 -3.39 4.97 -16.89
C GLN A 89 -3.85 4.44 -15.53
N ALA A 90 -5.10 4.69 -15.17
CA ALA A 90 -5.69 4.23 -13.91
C ALA A 90 -6.00 2.72 -13.98
N ARG A 91 -4.95 1.90 -13.82
CA ARG A 91 -4.98 0.44 -13.98
C ARG A 91 -4.64 -0.32 -12.70
N TYR A 92 -4.29 0.38 -11.63
CA TYR A 92 -3.76 -0.24 -10.43
C TYR A 92 -4.09 0.58 -9.19
N ILE A 93 -4.51 -0.08 -8.12
CA ILE A 93 -4.70 0.54 -6.80
C ILE A 93 -4.39 -0.49 -5.72
N GLU A 94 -3.78 -0.02 -4.63
CA GLU A 94 -3.56 -0.81 -3.42
C GLU A 94 -4.21 -0.12 -2.22
N ALA A 95 -4.77 -0.92 -1.33
CA ALA A 95 -5.24 -0.45 -0.03
C ALA A 95 -4.95 -1.48 1.06
N ALA A 96 -4.65 -0.98 2.27
CA ALA A 96 -4.65 -1.79 3.47
C ALA A 96 -6.08 -1.82 4.04
N ILE A 97 -6.62 -3.03 4.25
CA ILE A 97 -7.97 -3.27 4.75
C ILE A 97 -7.86 -4.34 5.83
N ASN A 98 -8.18 -3.98 7.07
CA ASN A 98 -8.16 -4.89 8.22
C ASN A 98 -6.86 -5.71 8.37
N GLY A 99 -5.70 -5.05 8.23
CA GLY A 99 -4.39 -5.70 8.37
C GLY A 99 -3.95 -6.57 7.18
N VAL A 100 -4.68 -6.54 6.05
CA VAL A 100 -4.35 -7.22 4.80
C VAL A 100 -4.12 -6.19 3.70
N LEU A 101 -3.10 -6.40 2.86
CA LEU A 101 -2.88 -5.61 1.65
C LEU A 101 -3.68 -6.19 0.50
N PHE A 102 -4.48 -5.36 -0.15
CA PHE A 102 -5.22 -5.73 -1.36
C PHE A 102 -4.73 -4.88 -2.52
N ALA A 103 -4.50 -5.53 -3.67
CA ALA A 103 -4.24 -4.85 -4.92
C ALA A 103 -5.33 -5.20 -5.95
N CYS A 104 -5.93 -4.18 -6.55
CA CYS A 104 -6.77 -4.32 -7.73
C CYS A 104 -5.98 -3.91 -8.97
N LEU A 105 -5.94 -4.78 -9.99
CA LEU A 105 -5.28 -4.50 -11.27
C LEU A 105 -6.20 -4.68 -12.49
N TYR A 106 -5.97 -3.84 -13.50
CA TYR A 106 -6.54 -3.96 -14.85
C TYR A 106 -5.40 -3.93 -15.87
N LEU A 107 -4.82 -5.11 -16.11
CA LEU A 107 -3.62 -5.25 -16.92
C LEU A 107 -3.91 -4.88 -18.39
N PRO A 108 -3.01 -4.20 -19.11
CA PRO A 108 -3.25 -3.83 -20.51
C PRO A 108 -3.57 -5.05 -21.40
N ASN A 109 -4.66 -4.97 -22.18
CA ASN A 109 -5.04 -6.04 -23.11
C ASN A 109 -3.94 -6.40 -24.12
N GLY A 110 -3.32 -5.37 -24.72
CA GLY A 110 -2.13 -5.48 -25.57
C GLY A 110 -2.38 -5.74 -27.05
N ASN A 111 -3.62 -5.88 -27.53
CA ASN A 111 -3.89 -6.03 -28.96
C ASN A 111 -3.79 -4.69 -29.74
N PRO A 112 -3.38 -4.70 -31.02
CA PRO A 112 -2.83 -5.86 -31.75
C PRO A 112 -1.40 -6.20 -31.29
N GLN A 113 -0.98 -7.44 -31.53
CA GLN A 113 0.39 -7.91 -31.32
C GLN A 113 0.97 -8.43 -32.64
N PRO A 114 2.24 -8.14 -32.96
CA PRO A 114 3.14 -7.24 -32.22
C PRO A 114 2.69 -5.76 -32.34
N GLY A 115 3.26 -4.89 -31.51
CA GLY A 115 3.05 -3.44 -31.62
C GLY A 115 3.14 -2.70 -30.29
N PRO A 116 3.06 -1.36 -30.30
CA PRO A 116 3.32 -0.53 -29.11
C PRO A 116 2.43 -0.85 -27.90
N LYS A 117 1.19 -1.31 -28.13
CA LYS A 117 0.28 -1.74 -27.05
C LYS A 117 0.72 -3.06 -26.42
N PHE A 118 1.25 -3.98 -27.23
CA PHE A 118 1.81 -5.23 -26.75
C PHE A 118 3.12 -4.99 -25.99
N ASP A 119 3.99 -4.12 -26.50
CA ASP A 119 5.23 -3.76 -25.79
C ASP A 119 4.93 -3.08 -24.45
N TYR A 120 3.91 -2.22 -24.41
CA TYR A 120 3.42 -1.63 -23.16
C TYR A 120 2.90 -2.69 -22.19
N LYS A 121 2.15 -3.69 -22.68
CA LYS A 121 1.69 -4.82 -21.86
C LYS A 121 2.85 -5.58 -21.22
N LEU A 122 3.90 -5.88 -21.98
CA LEU A 122 5.08 -6.59 -21.47
C LEU A 122 5.81 -5.77 -20.41
N ARG A 123 6.07 -4.47 -20.65
CA ARG A 123 6.67 -3.57 -19.63
C ARG A 123 5.79 -3.41 -18.39
N TRP A 124 4.47 -3.46 -18.55
CA TRP A 124 3.55 -3.44 -17.41
C TRP A 124 3.67 -4.73 -16.60
N PHE A 125 3.75 -5.89 -17.26
CA PHE A 125 4.03 -7.18 -16.60
C PHE A 125 5.36 -7.18 -15.85
N GLU A 126 6.44 -6.65 -16.43
CA GLU A 126 7.74 -6.53 -15.75
C GLU A 126 7.61 -5.77 -14.42
N ARG A 127 6.95 -4.61 -14.42
CA ARG A 127 6.68 -3.83 -13.21
C ARG A 127 5.78 -4.58 -12.23
N MET A 128 4.77 -5.29 -12.72
CA MET A 128 3.86 -6.06 -11.87
C MET A 128 4.59 -7.24 -11.22
N THR A 129 5.49 -7.91 -11.92
CA THR A 129 6.31 -8.99 -11.36
C THR A 129 7.20 -8.48 -10.23
N LEU A 130 7.84 -7.31 -10.40
CA LEU A 130 8.62 -6.68 -9.33
C LEU A 130 7.72 -6.30 -8.15
N ARG A 131 6.59 -5.65 -8.41
CA ARG A 131 5.68 -5.22 -7.35
C ARG A 131 5.06 -6.40 -6.58
N ALA A 132 4.74 -7.49 -7.26
CA ALA A 132 4.26 -8.71 -6.65
C ALA A 132 5.30 -9.28 -5.66
N GLN A 133 6.58 -9.27 -6.02
CA GLN A 133 7.64 -9.70 -5.11
C GLN A 133 7.77 -8.77 -3.90
N GLU A 134 7.80 -7.45 -4.11
CA GLU A 134 7.84 -6.47 -3.01
C GLU A 134 6.68 -6.63 -2.03
N LEU A 135 5.49 -6.94 -2.55
CA LEU A 135 4.30 -7.18 -1.74
C LEU A 135 4.43 -8.45 -0.88
N LEU A 136 5.03 -9.53 -1.42
CA LEU A 136 5.35 -10.71 -0.61
C LEU A 136 6.41 -10.41 0.44
N ASP A 137 7.45 -9.66 0.07
CA ASP A 137 8.58 -9.32 0.95
C ASP A 137 8.18 -8.37 2.08
N SER A 138 7.04 -7.68 1.94
CA SER A 138 6.47 -6.81 2.99
C SER A 138 6.13 -7.55 4.29
N GLY A 139 5.95 -8.87 4.23
CA GLY A 139 5.56 -9.70 5.38
C GLY A 139 4.09 -9.60 5.79
N TYR A 140 3.30 -8.72 5.16
CA TYR A 140 1.86 -8.63 5.40
C TYR A 140 1.10 -9.69 4.59
N PRO A 141 -0.05 -10.19 5.08
CA PRO A 141 -0.97 -10.94 4.24
C PRO A 141 -1.40 -10.08 3.05
N VAL A 142 -1.34 -10.65 1.84
CA VAL A 142 -1.62 -9.91 0.61
C VAL A 142 -2.44 -10.73 -0.38
N VAL A 143 -3.32 -10.04 -1.13
CA VAL A 143 -4.12 -10.60 -2.22
C VAL A 143 -4.04 -9.68 -3.45
N LEU A 144 -3.73 -10.26 -4.62
CA LEU A 144 -3.82 -9.57 -5.92
C LEU A 144 -5.08 -10.02 -6.64
N MET A 145 -5.84 -9.07 -7.16
CA MET A 145 -7.16 -9.33 -7.73
C MET A 145 -7.34 -8.49 -8.99
N GLY A 146 -7.88 -9.08 -10.06
CA GLY A 146 -8.18 -8.27 -11.23
C GLY A 146 -8.36 -9.03 -12.52
N ASP A 147 -8.55 -8.26 -13.59
CA ASP A 147 -8.42 -8.71 -14.97
C ASP A 147 -6.94 -8.61 -15.38
N TRP A 148 -6.30 -9.76 -15.48
CA TRP A 148 -4.89 -9.87 -15.83
C TRP A 148 -4.66 -9.87 -17.34
N ASN A 149 -5.72 -9.86 -18.17
CA ASN A 149 -5.64 -9.90 -19.62
C ASN A 149 -4.61 -10.93 -20.13
N VAL A 150 -4.57 -12.11 -19.50
CA VAL A 150 -3.71 -13.24 -19.88
C VAL A 150 -4.47 -14.54 -19.69
N VAL A 151 -4.40 -15.39 -20.70
CA VAL A 151 -4.90 -16.76 -20.67
C VAL A 151 -3.71 -17.64 -20.29
N PRO A 152 -3.62 -18.17 -19.05
CA PRO A 152 -2.39 -18.80 -18.57
C PRO A 152 -1.97 -20.02 -19.40
N THR A 153 -2.92 -20.88 -19.74
CA THR A 153 -2.71 -22.12 -20.51
C THR A 153 -3.84 -22.34 -21.50
N ASP A 154 -3.70 -23.33 -22.40
CA ASP A 154 -4.76 -23.68 -23.34
C ASP A 154 -6.00 -24.31 -22.66
N ALA A 155 -5.89 -24.72 -21.39
CA ALA A 155 -7.04 -25.15 -20.58
C ALA A 155 -7.94 -23.97 -20.18
N ASP A 156 -7.44 -22.74 -20.29
CA ASP A 156 -8.10 -21.51 -19.85
C ASP A 156 -8.86 -20.80 -20.99
N ILE A 157 -9.04 -21.45 -22.14
CA ILE A 157 -9.71 -20.89 -23.32
C ILE A 157 -10.48 -21.94 -24.10
N TYR A 158 -11.67 -21.55 -24.57
CA TYR A 158 -12.36 -22.29 -25.62
C TYR A 158 -11.65 -22.16 -26.97
N LYS A 159 -11.18 -23.29 -27.53
CA LYS A 159 -10.57 -23.43 -28.86
C LYS A 159 -9.41 -22.44 -29.11
N PRO A 160 -8.23 -22.68 -28.51
CA PRO A 160 -7.08 -21.78 -28.55
C PRO A 160 -6.61 -21.41 -29.96
N ASP A 161 -6.76 -22.32 -30.93
CA ASP A 161 -6.33 -22.10 -32.32
C ASP A 161 -6.91 -20.84 -32.95
N THR A 162 -8.14 -20.47 -32.56
CA THR A 162 -8.83 -19.29 -33.10
C THR A 162 -8.36 -17.96 -32.50
N TRP A 163 -7.43 -18.00 -31.55
CA TRP A 163 -6.91 -16.86 -30.79
C TRP A 163 -5.38 -16.75 -30.84
N ARG A 164 -4.70 -17.51 -31.70
CA ARG A 164 -3.22 -17.56 -31.78
C ARG A 164 -2.56 -16.21 -32.02
N ASP A 165 -3.23 -15.30 -32.71
CA ASP A 165 -2.72 -13.95 -32.96
C ASP A 165 -3.06 -12.96 -31.84
N ASN A 166 -3.82 -13.37 -30.82
CA ASN A 166 -4.25 -12.49 -29.75
C ASN A 166 -3.16 -12.28 -28.69
N ALA A 167 -2.98 -11.04 -28.25
CA ALA A 167 -2.05 -10.65 -27.19
C ALA A 167 -2.20 -11.43 -25.88
N LEU A 168 -3.38 -11.99 -25.58
CA LEU A 168 -3.67 -12.73 -24.34
C LEU A 168 -3.01 -14.12 -24.30
N LEU A 169 -2.70 -14.71 -25.46
CA LEU A 169 -2.17 -16.07 -25.58
C LEU A 169 -0.67 -16.11 -25.91
N GLN A 170 -0.06 -14.94 -26.13
CA GLN A 170 1.33 -14.89 -26.56
C GLN A 170 2.27 -15.46 -25.49
N PRO A 171 3.42 -16.05 -25.89
CA PRO A 171 4.38 -16.62 -24.96
C PRO A 171 4.86 -15.64 -23.88
N GLY A 172 5.08 -14.37 -24.23
CA GLY A 172 5.57 -13.33 -23.31
C GLY A 172 4.66 -13.12 -22.09
N PRO A 173 3.38 -12.73 -22.26
CA PRO A 173 2.45 -12.59 -21.15
C PRO A 173 2.22 -13.88 -20.35
N ARG A 174 2.15 -15.04 -21.01
CA ARG A 174 2.02 -16.34 -20.33
C ARG A 174 3.23 -16.64 -19.44
N ALA A 175 4.44 -16.41 -19.93
CA ALA A 175 5.66 -16.56 -19.16
C ALA A 175 5.72 -15.59 -17.97
N ALA A 176 5.33 -14.33 -18.17
CA ALA A 176 5.31 -13.33 -17.11
C ALA A 176 4.30 -13.69 -15.99
N TYR A 177 3.09 -14.14 -16.34
CA TYR A 177 2.12 -14.61 -15.34
C TYR A 177 2.64 -15.83 -14.57
N ALA A 178 3.24 -16.80 -15.28
CA ALA A 178 3.87 -17.97 -14.64
C ALA A 178 5.02 -17.57 -13.71
N GLN A 179 5.80 -16.54 -14.07
CA GLN A 179 6.87 -16.00 -13.23
C GLN A 179 6.33 -15.38 -11.95
N VAL A 180 5.20 -14.66 -12.01
CA VAL A 180 4.51 -14.18 -10.79
C VAL A 180 4.12 -15.36 -9.92
N LEU A 181 3.44 -16.38 -10.46
CA LEU A 181 3.06 -17.56 -9.67
C LEU A 181 4.26 -18.27 -9.02
N ALA A 182 5.40 -18.34 -9.72
CA ALA A 182 6.63 -18.96 -9.21
C ALA A 182 7.21 -18.26 -7.96
N GLN A 183 6.83 -17.01 -7.66
CA GLN A 183 7.22 -16.31 -6.43
C GLN A 183 6.55 -16.88 -5.17
N GLY A 184 5.50 -17.72 -5.32
CA GLY A 184 4.75 -18.30 -4.21
C GLY A 184 3.29 -17.86 -4.12
N TRP A 185 2.77 -17.18 -5.15
CA TRP A 185 1.36 -16.83 -5.26
C TRP A 185 0.51 -18.04 -5.61
N THR A 186 -0.65 -18.16 -4.96
CA THR A 186 -1.63 -19.21 -5.27
C THR A 186 -2.79 -18.64 -6.10
N ASP A 187 -2.93 -19.10 -7.34
CA ASP A 187 -4.12 -18.85 -8.17
C ASP A 187 -5.33 -19.60 -7.59
N ALA A 188 -6.32 -18.87 -7.09
CA ALA A 188 -7.42 -19.43 -6.32
C ALA A 188 -8.32 -20.37 -7.15
N LEU A 189 -8.65 -19.99 -8.39
CA LEU A 189 -9.48 -20.82 -9.26
C LEU A 189 -8.73 -22.09 -9.66
N ALA A 190 -7.47 -21.96 -10.09
CA ALA A 190 -6.67 -23.12 -10.49
C ALA A 190 -6.40 -24.08 -9.31
N LYS A 191 -6.31 -23.54 -8.07
CA LYS A 191 -6.13 -24.33 -6.85
C LYS A 191 -7.33 -25.25 -6.57
N VAL A 192 -8.54 -24.73 -6.75
CA VAL A 192 -9.80 -25.42 -6.43
C VAL A 192 -10.23 -26.33 -7.60
N HIS A 193 -10.15 -25.83 -8.83
CA HIS A 193 -10.63 -26.53 -10.03
C HIS A 193 -9.49 -27.20 -10.78
N ARG A 194 -9.07 -28.40 -10.32
CA ARG A 194 -7.96 -29.14 -10.97
C ARG A 194 -8.26 -29.62 -12.40
N LYS A 195 -9.54 -29.74 -12.76
CA LYS A 195 -10.03 -30.12 -14.10
C LYS A 195 -11.20 -29.22 -14.45
N GLY A 196 -11.15 -28.57 -15.61
CA GLY A 196 -12.23 -27.70 -16.08
C GLY A 196 -12.35 -26.41 -15.26
N VAL A 197 -11.29 -25.60 -15.25
CA VAL A 197 -11.35 -24.27 -14.60
C VAL A 197 -12.42 -23.44 -15.31
N PRO A 198 -13.36 -22.81 -14.59
CA PRO A 198 -14.41 -22.01 -15.22
C PRO A 198 -13.82 -20.80 -15.97
N PHE A 199 -14.43 -20.48 -17.10
CA PHE A 199 -14.17 -19.21 -17.79
C PHE A 199 -14.74 -18.04 -16.97
N THR A 200 -14.19 -16.85 -17.23
CA THR A 200 -14.55 -15.61 -16.54
C THR A 200 -15.00 -14.53 -17.50
N PHE A 201 -14.69 -14.67 -18.79
CA PHE A 201 -14.98 -13.72 -19.86
C PHE A 201 -15.62 -14.40 -21.07
N TRP A 202 -16.64 -13.76 -21.65
CA TRP A 202 -17.28 -14.14 -22.90
C TRP A 202 -17.64 -12.90 -23.73
N ASP A 203 -16.90 -12.71 -24.82
CA ASP A 203 -17.14 -11.64 -25.80
C ASP A 203 -18.63 -11.59 -26.23
N TYR A 204 -19.21 -10.39 -26.29
CA TYR A 204 -20.62 -10.21 -26.66
C TYR A 204 -20.95 -10.75 -28.06
N ARG A 205 -19.98 -10.80 -28.97
CA ARG A 205 -20.19 -11.20 -30.36
C ARG A 205 -20.23 -12.72 -30.49
N ARG A 206 -20.81 -13.21 -31.59
CA ARG A 206 -20.75 -14.64 -31.99
C ARG A 206 -21.32 -15.62 -30.94
N LYS A 207 -22.22 -15.14 -30.09
CA LYS A 207 -22.94 -15.94 -29.06
C LYS A 207 -21.96 -16.74 -28.19
N ARG A 208 -20.88 -16.10 -27.71
CA ARG A 208 -19.85 -16.80 -26.93
C ARG A 208 -20.40 -17.30 -25.60
N TRP A 209 -21.27 -16.54 -24.95
CA TRP A 209 -21.91 -16.94 -23.71
C TRP A 209 -22.74 -18.23 -23.88
N GLU A 210 -23.65 -18.26 -24.86
CA GLU A 210 -24.58 -19.37 -25.09
C GLU A 210 -23.88 -20.66 -25.52
N ARG A 211 -22.66 -20.53 -26.05
CA ARG A 211 -21.83 -21.66 -26.50
C ARG A 211 -20.77 -22.05 -25.48
N ASP A 212 -20.77 -21.38 -24.32
CA ASP A 212 -19.71 -21.42 -23.31
C ASP A 212 -18.29 -21.31 -23.91
N ALA A 213 -18.14 -20.41 -24.88
CA ALA A 213 -16.91 -20.21 -25.63
C ALA A 213 -16.09 -19.06 -25.03
N GLY A 214 -15.67 -19.22 -23.78
CA GLY A 214 -15.04 -18.17 -22.97
C GLY A 214 -13.52 -18.26 -22.84
N LEU A 215 -13.00 -17.34 -22.02
CA LEU A 215 -11.62 -17.23 -21.55
C LEU A 215 -11.61 -17.13 -20.02
N ARG A 216 -10.57 -17.63 -19.37
CA ARG A 216 -10.25 -17.29 -17.98
C ARG A 216 -9.09 -16.29 -17.95
N ILE A 217 -9.41 -15.05 -17.63
CA ILE A 217 -8.46 -13.92 -17.59
C ILE A 217 -8.55 -13.09 -16.31
N ASP A 218 -9.60 -13.31 -15.51
CA ASP A 218 -9.80 -12.68 -14.21
C ASP A 218 -9.28 -13.64 -13.14
N HIS A 219 -8.27 -13.21 -12.37
CA HIS A 219 -7.58 -14.08 -11.42
C HIS A 219 -7.47 -13.42 -10.04
N ILE A 220 -7.63 -14.24 -9.01
CA ILE A 220 -7.36 -13.90 -7.61
C ILE A 220 -6.12 -14.69 -7.20
N LEU A 221 -5.03 -13.98 -6.89
CA LEU A 221 -3.79 -14.54 -6.40
C LEU A 221 -3.66 -14.28 -4.91
N ALA A 222 -3.65 -15.35 -4.12
CA ALA A 222 -3.47 -15.28 -2.68
C ALA A 222 -1.99 -15.44 -2.32
N GLY A 223 -1.46 -14.55 -1.47
CA GLY A 223 -0.12 -14.68 -0.91
C GLY A 223 0.00 -15.86 0.07
N PRO A 224 1.23 -16.21 0.49
CA PRO A 224 1.51 -17.42 1.28
C PRO A 224 0.89 -17.40 2.69
N ALA A 225 0.50 -16.24 3.19
CA ALA A 225 -0.22 -16.12 4.46
C ALA A 225 -1.66 -16.66 4.39
N PHE A 226 -2.20 -16.89 3.20
CA PHE A 226 -3.57 -17.37 3.01
C PHE A 226 -3.63 -18.83 2.56
N LYS A 227 -4.60 -19.55 3.10
CA LYS A 227 -5.11 -20.78 2.52
C LYS A 227 -6.38 -20.45 1.74
N VAL A 228 -6.37 -20.77 0.44
CA VAL A 228 -7.58 -20.80 -0.39
C VAL A 228 -8.44 -21.97 0.06
N VAL A 229 -9.62 -21.66 0.60
CA VAL A 229 -10.61 -22.63 1.10
C VAL A 229 -11.50 -23.09 -0.04
N ASP A 230 -12.01 -22.14 -0.82
CA ASP A 230 -12.87 -22.37 -1.97
C ASP A 230 -12.73 -21.20 -2.96
N ALA A 231 -13.17 -21.38 -4.20
CA ALA A 231 -13.14 -20.37 -5.25
C ALA A 231 -14.09 -20.72 -6.39
N GLY A 232 -14.68 -19.70 -7.01
CA GLY A 232 -15.66 -19.90 -8.06
C GLY A 232 -15.88 -18.67 -8.93
N VAL A 233 -16.83 -18.81 -9.86
CA VAL A 233 -17.26 -17.76 -10.77
C VAL A 233 -18.78 -17.66 -10.68
N ASP A 234 -19.30 -16.47 -10.40
CA ASP A 234 -20.74 -16.21 -10.35
C ASP A 234 -21.27 -16.00 -11.77
N ARG A 235 -21.27 -17.09 -12.54
CA ARG A 235 -21.62 -17.12 -13.97
C ARG A 235 -23.02 -16.58 -14.26
N ASP A 236 -23.95 -16.72 -13.33
CA ASP A 236 -25.32 -16.25 -13.51
C ASP A 236 -25.39 -14.72 -13.69
N GLU A 237 -24.44 -13.96 -13.13
CA GLU A 237 -24.37 -12.50 -13.36
C GLU A 237 -24.05 -12.17 -14.83
N ARG A 238 -23.29 -13.04 -15.53
CA ARG A 238 -23.03 -12.89 -16.96
C ARG A 238 -24.26 -13.21 -17.82
N ALA A 239 -25.21 -13.98 -17.30
CA ALA A 239 -26.44 -14.33 -18.00
C ALA A 239 -27.47 -13.19 -18.04
N ARG A 240 -27.31 -12.17 -17.19
CA ARG A 240 -28.29 -11.10 -17.01
C ARG A 240 -28.31 -10.13 -18.19
N GLU A 241 -29.45 -9.49 -18.39
CA GLU A 241 -29.59 -8.42 -19.36
C GLU A 241 -28.69 -7.22 -18.99
N GLY A 242 -27.97 -6.67 -19.96
CA GLY A 242 -27.05 -5.55 -19.73
C GLY A 242 -25.75 -5.88 -18.98
N ALA A 243 -25.51 -7.16 -18.68
CA ALA A 243 -24.35 -7.64 -17.95
C ALA A 243 -23.01 -7.19 -18.56
N SER A 244 -21.96 -7.23 -17.73
CA SER A 244 -20.58 -7.20 -18.23
C SER A 244 -20.30 -8.46 -19.06
N ASP A 245 -19.30 -8.38 -19.93
CA ASP A 245 -18.73 -9.50 -20.67
C ASP A 245 -17.92 -10.42 -19.75
N HIS A 246 -17.61 -9.95 -18.53
CA HIS A 246 -17.00 -10.71 -17.47
C HIS A 246 -18.01 -11.10 -16.38
N ALA A 247 -17.79 -12.24 -15.74
CA ALA A 247 -18.49 -12.66 -14.52
C ALA A 247 -17.61 -12.37 -13.28
N PRO A 248 -18.21 -12.11 -12.11
CA PRO A 248 -17.46 -12.00 -10.86
C PRO A 248 -16.72 -13.32 -10.55
N VAL A 249 -15.44 -13.21 -10.22
CA VAL A 249 -14.64 -14.31 -9.67
C VAL A 249 -14.53 -14.11 -8.17
N TRP A 250 -14.70 -15.15 -7.37
CA TRP A 250 -14.58 -15.07 -5.92
C TRP A 250 -13.68 -16.16 -5.34
N ALA A 251 -13.13 -15.88 -4.16
CA ALA A 251 -12.38 -16.84 -3.37
C ALA A 251 -12.72 -16.68 -1.88
N GLU A 252 -12.84 -17.82 -1.19
CA GLU A 252 -12.90 -17.89 0.26
C GLU A 252 -11.49 -18.11 0.80
N LEU A 253 -11.00 -17.13 1.55
CA LEU A 253 -9.64 -17.11 2.10
C LEU A 253 -9.68 -17.24 3.63
N SER A 254 -8.76 -18.05 4.15
CA SER A 254 -8.47 -18.14 5.58
C SER A 254 -7.01 -17.80 5.82
N LEU A 255 -6.72 -16.98 6.84
CA LEU A 255 -5.35 -16.77 7.27
C LEU A 255 -4.80 -18.10 7.80
N ALA A 256 -3.66 -18.52 7.26
CA ALA A 256 -2.95 -19.66 7.78
C ALA A 256 -2.55 -19.35 9.23
N LYS A 257 -2.87 -20.25 10.18
CA LYS A 257 -2.33 -20.14 11.55
C LYS A 257 -0.82 -20.14 11.43
N THR A 258 -0.17 -19.05 11.84
CA THR A 258 1.28 -19.04 11.99
C THR A 258 1.65 -20.19 12.93
N PRO A 259 2.51 -21.14 12.53
CA PRO A 259 3.01 -22.12 13.49
C PRO A 259 3.66 -21.32 14.62
N ALA A 260 3.23 -21.58 15.86
CA ALA A 260 3.85 -20.98 17.04
C ALA A 260 5.36 -21.18 16.91
N LYS A 261 6.12 -20.08 16.91
CA LYS A 261 7.59 -20.14 16.84
C LYS A 261 8.06 -21.15 17.89
N ARG A 262 8.64 -22.28 17.45
CA ARG A 262 9.42 -23.14 18.34
C ARG A 262 10.42 -22.24 19.05
N LYS A 263 10.43 -22.25 20.39
CA LYS A 263 11.48 -21.62 21.19
C LYS A 263 12.82 -22.02 20.56
N ALA A 264 13.57 -21.05 20.05
CA ALA A 264 14.91 -21.31 19.56
C ALA A 264 15.71 -21.92 20.71
N ALA A 265 16.11 -23.17 20.57
CA ALA A 265 17.10 -23.79 21.43
C ALA A 265 18.38 -22.95 21.32
N GLY A 266 19.00 -22.66 22.46
CA GLY A 266 20.11 -21.73 22.60
C GLY A 266 21.23 -21.99 21.59
N LEU A 267 21.71 -20.91 20.97
CA LEU A 267 22.97 -20.91 20.25
C LEU A 267 24.14 -20.91 21.26
N PRO A 268 25.17 -21.76 21.07
CA PRO A 268 26.36 -21.74 21.91
C PRO A 268 27.22 -20.51 21.62
N ALA A 269 27.94 -20.05 22.64
CA ALA A 269 28.82 -18.89 22.59
C ALA A 269 29.96 -19.06 21.57
N THR A 270 30.21 -18.02 20.77
CA THR A 270 31.37 -17.91 19.88
C THR A 270 32.60 -17.37 20.62
N PRO A 271 33.82 -17.86 20.31
CA PRO A 271 35.04 -17.39 20.94
C PRO A 271 35.61 -16.11 20.30
N ALA A 272 36.39 -15.39 21.09
CA ALA A 272 37.01 -14.11 20.76
C ALA A 272 38.01 -14.18 19.58
N ARG A 273 38.13 -13.08 18.82
CA ARG A 273 39.11 -12.90 17.73
C ARG A 273 40.09 -11.74 18.06
N PRO A 274 41.38 -11.80 17.66
CA PRO A 274 42.39 -10.86 18.12
C PRO A 274 42.53 -9.60 17.23
N ARG A 275 43.29 -8.65 17.77
CA ARG A 275 43.53 -7.26 17.33
C ARG A 275 44.42 -7.11 16.08
N ASN A 276 44.18 -5.96 15.43
CA ASN A 276 45.05 -5.12 14.58
C ASN A 276 45.30 -5.50 13.10
N ALA A 277 44.95 -4.58 12.19
CA ALA A 277 45.91 -3.78 11.43
C ALA A 277 45.21 -2.61 10.69
N LYS A 278 45.91 -1.49 10.59
CA LYS A 278 45.50 -0.20 10.00
C LYS A 278 45.63 -0.22 8.47
N THR A 279 44.73 0.49 7.77
CA THR A 279 45.09 1.26 6.56
C THR A 279 44.11 2.41 6.32
N GLU A 280 44.67 3.50 5.82
CA GLU A 280 44.15 4.88 5.76
C GLU A 280 43.02 5.09 4.75
N ALA A 281 42.08 5.97 5.10
CA ALA A 281 41.01 6.45 4.23
C ALA A 281 41.30 7.89 3.77
N ALA A 282 41.23 8.11 2.46
CA ALA A 282 41.22 9.43 1.85
C ALA A 282 39.87 10.14 2.11
N ALA A 283 39.95 11.41 2.46
CA ALA A 283 38.84 12.25 2.88
C ALA A 283 38.27 13.11 1.75
N THR A 284 36.94 13.25 1.71
CA THR A 284 36.20 14.43 1.23
C THR A 284 34.81 14.46 1.92
N PRO A 285 34.15 15.63 2.02
CA PRO A 285 34.15 16.45 3.22
C PRO A 285 32.84 16.37 4.02
N ALA A 286 32.97 16.60 5.32
CA ALA A 286 31.88 16.75 6.27
C ALA A 286 30.98 17.96 5.92
N ILE A 287 29.67 17.74 5.89
CA ILE A 287 28.68 18.81 6.01
C ILE A 287 28.52 19.09 7.51
N ALA A 288 28.68 20.36 7.85
CA ALA A 288 28.83 20.89 9.21
C ALA A 288 27.69 20.50 10.16
N ALA A 289 28.08 19.98 11.33
CA ALA A 289 27.26 19.91 12.52
C ALA A 289 27.78 20.90 13.58
N LEU A 290 26.82 21.37 14.39
CA LEU A 290 26.95 21.93 15.74
C LEU A 290 27.45 23.38 15.89
N ALA A 291 26.48 24.26 16.16
CA ALA A 291 26.69 25.42 17.02
C ALA A 291 25.74 25.31 18.22
N ALA A 292 26.27 25.49 19.43
CA ALA A 292 25.51 25.76 20.65
C ALA A 292 25.98 27.10 21.25
N PRO A 293 25.20 27.80 22.10
CA PRO A 293 23.76 27.75 22.32
C PRO A 293 23.09 29.08 21.91
N THR A 294 21.92 29.01 21.26
CA THR A 294 20.88 30.01 21.54
C THR A 294 20.15 29.54 22.79
N THR A 295 19.95 30.43 23.77
CA THR A 295 19.41 30.13 25.12
C THR A 295 17.99 29.54 25.14
N ASP A 296 17.36 29.40 23.98
CA ASP A 296 16.05 28.79 23.80
C ASP A 296 16.06 27.89 22.54
N PRO A 297 15.87 26.55 22.68
CA PRO A 297 15.76 25.63 21.54
C PRO A 297 14.56 25.93 20.62
N LEU A 298 13.53 26.64 21.09
CA LEU A 298 12.36 27.01 20.29
C LEU A 298 12.52 28.36 19.57
N SER A 299 13.64 29.06 19.72
CA SER A 299 13.88 30.37 19.10
C SER A 299 13.75 30.34 17.57
N ARG A 300 14.32 29.32 16.90
CA ARG A 300 14.19 29.13 15.44
C ARG A 300 12.76 28.80 15.01
N TYR A 301 12.03 28.06 15.84
CA TYR A 301 10.63 27.76 15.60
C TYR A 301 9.79 29.04 15.61
N ASN A 302 9.89 29.80 16.71
CA ASN A 302 9.16 31.06 16.91
C ASN A 302 9.49 32.11 15.85
N ALA A 303 10.75 32.23 15.45
CA ALA A 303 11.17 33.21 14.43
C ALA A 303 10.58 32.95 13.03
N LYS A 304 10.16 31.72 12.74
CA LYS A 304 9.63 31.31 11.43
C LYS A 304 8.11 31.41 11.31
N ARG A 305 7.37 31.69 12.38
CA ARG A 305 5.90 31.70 12.39
C ARG A 305 5.35 33.08 12.70
N ASP A 306 4.27 33.44 12.03
CA ASP A 306 3.38 34.53 12.44
C ASP A 306 2.13 33.94 13.11
N PHE A 307 2.14 33.86 14.44
CA PHE A 307 1.05 33.28 15.23
C PHE A 307 -0.26 34.10 15.18
N LYS A 308 -0.29 35.25 14.50
CA LYS A 308 -1.54 35.95 14.17
C LYS A 308 -2.23 35.36 12.94
N LYS A 309 -1.52 34.56 12.15
CA LYS A 309 -2.00 33.97 10.89
C LYS A 309 -2.09 32.45 10.96
N THR A 310 -1.08 31.80 11.52
CA THR A 310 -1.08 30.34 11.69
C THR A 310 -1.83 29.93 12.95
N ALA A 311 -2.51 28.78 12.89
CA ALA A 311 -3.13 28.15 14.06
C ALA A 311 -2.14 27.27 14.85
N GLU A 312 -0.87 27.22 14.43
CA GLU A 312 0.18 26.52 15.15
C GLU A 312 0.41 27.12 16.55
N PRO A 313 0.71 26.29 17.56
CA PRO A 313 0.95 26.77 18.93
C PRO A 313 2.23 27.60 19.03
N ALA A 314 2.21 28.65 19.85
CA ALA A 314 3.41 29.41 20.16
C ALA A 314 4.44 28.53 20.90
N GLY A 315 5.72 28.69 20.57
CA GLY A 315 6.80 27.91 21.18
C GLY A 315 7.08 28.36 22.60
N VAL A 316 6.54 27.65 23.58
CA VAL A 316 6.77 27.87 25.02
C VAL A 316 7.38 26.61 25.62
N LEU A 317 8.50 26.76 26.33
CA LEU A 317 9.09 25.65 27.06
C LEU A 317 8.28 25.34 28.33
N PRO A 318 8.07 24.06 28.65
CA PRO A 318 7.45 23.69 29.92
C PRO A 318 8.29 24.21 31.10
N ALA A 319 7.62 24.73 32.13
CA ALA A 319 8.29 25.17 33.35
C ALA A 319 9.07 24.00 33.97
N ARG A 320 10.35 24.23 34.28
CA ARG A 320 11.26 23.21 34.82
C ARG A 320 10.71 22.68 36.16
N ARG A 321 10.01 21.54 36.15
CA ARG A 321 9.58 20.87 37.39
C ARG A 321 10.82 20.44 38.17
N ARG A 322 10.92 20.84 39.44
CA ARG A 322 11.91 20.29 40.38
C ARG A 322 11.61 18.79 40.51
N SER A 323 12.52 17.93 40.06
CA SER A 323 12.38 16.50 40.23
C SER A 323 12.40 16.15 41.72
N THR A 324 11.27 15.73 42.26
CA THR A 324 11.24 14.94 43.49
C THR A 324 11.72 13.54 43.12
N GLN A 325 12.77 13.06 43.78
CA GLN A 325 13.48 11.78 43.53
C GLN A 325 12.61 10.50 43.64
N SER A 326 11.29 10.61 43.70
CA SER A 326 10.34 9.53 43.92
C SER A 326 9.22 9.44 42.89
N ALA A 327 9.22 10.27 41.84
CA ALA A 327 8.26 10.15 40.74
C ALA A 327 8.80 9.17 39.68
N PRO A 328 8.00 8.21 39.18
CA PRO A 328 8.39 7.38 38.05
C PRO A 328 8.68 8.27 36.83
N PRO A 329 9.62 7.89 35.94
CA PRO A 329 9.91 8.68 34.75
C PRO A 329 8.64 8.84 33.91
N GLU A 330 8.25 10.08 33.59
CA GLU A 330 7.17 10.35 32.65
C GLU A 330 7.55 9.74 31.29
N ALA A 331 6.60 9.05 30.65
CA ALA A 331 6.82 8.42 29.36
C ALA A 331 7.04 9.50 28.30
N LEU A 332 8.10 9.38 27.50
CA LEU A 332 8.39 10.31 26.41
C LEU A 332 7.43 10.05 25.25
N HIS A 333 6.88 11.09 24.63
CA HIS A 333 5.92 10.96 23.53
C HIS A 333 6.57 11.11 22.16
N PHE A 334 5.94 10.50 21.15
CA PHE A 334 6.27 10.76 19.76
C PHE A 334 5.01 11.08 18.97
N VAL A 335 5.19 11.80 17.87
CA VAL A 335 4.13 12.02 16.88
C VAL A 335 4.72 11.88 15.48
N VAL A 336 3.90 11.39 14.58
CA VAL A 336 4.16 11.43 13.14
C VAL A 336 3.01 12.18 12.48
N GLN A 337 3.31 13.26 11.80
CA GLN A 337 2.32 14.05 11.07
C GLN A 337 2.48 13.85 9.56
N LYS A 338 1.38 13.66 8.85
CA LYS A 338 1.36 13.77 7.38
C LYS A 338 1.20 15.23 7.02
N HIS A 339 2.13 15.74 6.23
CA HIS A 339 2.17 17.13 5.85
C HIS A 339 2.08 17.28 4.31
N TRP A 340 0.91 17.71 3.85
CA TRP A 340 0.65 18.10 2.46
C TRP A 340 1.06 19.56 2.23
N ALA A 341 2.37 19.81 2.15
CA ALA A 341 2.93 21.07 1.67
C ALA A 341 2.95 21.09 0.13
N SER A 342 4.04 21.57 -0.50
CA SER A 342 4.22 21.43 -1.96
C SER A 342 4.26 19.97 -2.43
N ARG A 343 4.70 19.07 -1.55
CA ARG A 343 4.67 17.61 -1.70
C ARG A 343 4.31 16.99 -0.35
N LEU A 344 3.66 15.82 -0.39
CA LEU A 344 3.41 15.03 0.80
C LEU A 344 4.74 14.55 1.39
N HIS A 345 4.94 14.78 2.67
CA HIS A 345 6.01 14.21 3.48
C HIS A 345 5.49 13.90 4.88
N TYR A 346 6.31 13.23 5.69
CA TYR A 346 5.98 12.89 7.08
C TYR A 346 6.92 13.65 8.01
N ASP A 347 6.36 14.36 8.98
CA ASP A 347 7.14 14.95 10.05
C ASP A 347 7.20 13.95 11.21
N PHE A 348 8.36 13.35 11.44
CA PHE A 348 8.61 12.45 12.56
C PHE A 348 9.21 13.23 13.72
N ARG A 349 8.67 13.07 14.94
CA ARG A 349 9.08 13.88 16.08
C ARG A 349 9.15 13.06 17.37
N LEU A 350 10.22 13.27 18.14
CA LEU A 350 10.46 12.65 19.44
C LEU A 350 10.51 13.71 20.54
N GLU A 351 9.77 13.52 21.63
CA GLU A 351 9.88 14.35 22.82
C GLU A 351 11.23 14.09 23.51
N LEU A 352 12.04 15.14 23.67
CA LEU A 352 13.28 15.10 24.45
C LEU A 352 13.62 16.50 24.97
N ASP A 353 14.07 16.58 26.23
CA ASP A 353 14.51 17.83 26.87
C ASP A 353 13.49 18.99 26.80
N GLY A 354 12.19 18.66 26.83
CA GLY A 354 11.10 19.63 26.85
C GLY A 354 10.72 20.20 25.49
N VAL A 355 11.22 19.62 24.40
CA VAL A 355 10.85 19.95 23.01
C VAL A 355 10.56 18.69 22.19
N MET A 356 9.99 18.87 21.02
CA MET A 356 9.83 17.85 19.99
C MET A 356 11.01 17.95 19.01
N VAL A 357 12.01 17.08 19.16
CA VAL A 357 13.10 16.94 18.19
C VAL A 357 12.53 16.37 16.90
N SER A 358 12.81 17.00 15.76
CA SER A 358 11.95 16.88 14.58
C SER A 358 12.70 16.62 13.28
N TRP A 359 12.15 15.73 12.46
CA TRP A 359 12.68 15.39 11.14
C TRP A 359 11.58 15.37 10.08
N ALA A 360 11.88 15.95 8.92
CA ALA A 360 11.11 15.72 7.71
C ALA A 360 11.58 14.42 7.05
N VAL A 361 10.65 13.50 6.81
CA VAL A 361 10.86 12.18 6.22
C VAL A 361 10.04 12.11 4.92
N PRO A 362 10.63 12.43 3.75
CA PRO A 362 9.87 12.60 2.51
C PRO A 362 9.05 11.38 2.08
N LYS A 363 9.55 10.18 2.34
CA LYS A 363 8.88 8.91 2.01
C LYS A 363 8.20 8.24 3.20
N GLY A 364 8.29 8.84 4.39
CA GLY A 364 7.81 8.27 5.64
C GLY A 364 8.73 7.19 6.23
N PRO A 365 8.43 6.77 7.48
CA PRO A 365 9.15 5.70 8.16
C PRO A 365 8.94 4.35 7.45
N SER A 366 9.97 3.49 7.46
CA SER A 366 9.96 2.18 6.81
C SER A 366 10.14 1.06 7.82
N TYR A 367 9.25 0.07 7.81
CA TYR A 367 9.40 -1.16 8.59
C TYR A 367 10.43 -2.13 7.99
N ASP A 368 10.80 -1.94 6.72
CA ASP A 368 11.87 -2.70 6.08
C ASP A 368 13.23 -2.12 6.53
N PRO A 369 14.06 -2.88 7.29
CA PRO A 369 15.37 -2.41 7.75
C PRO A 369 16.39 -2.21 6.63
N ALA A 370 16.15 -2.77 5.43
CA ALA A 370 16.99 -2.55 4.26
C ALA A 370 16.68 -1.19 3.58
N ASN A 371 15.45 -0.70 3.71
CA ASN A 371 15.02 0.58 3.18
C ASN A 371 15.28 1.71 4.18
N LYS A 372 16.43 2.35 4.04
CA LYS A 372 16.83 3.51 4.85
C LYS A 372 16.13 4.77 4.34
N SER A 373 14.98 5.08 4.91
CA SER A 373 14.29 6.35 4.66
C SER A 373 15.16 7.52 5.11
N MET A 374 15.34 8.50 4.22
CA MET A 374 16.04 9.74 4.54
C MET A 374 15.21 10.55 5.55
N ALA A 375 15.83 10.93 6.66
CA ALA A 375 15.28 11.83 7.67
C ALA A 375 16.13 13.09 7.75
N ILE A 376 15.54 14.25 7.49
CA ILE A 376 16.22 15.54 7.48
C ILE A 376 15.83 16.27 8.75
N HIS A 377 16.79 16.54 9.64
CA HIS A 377 16.52 17.30 10.86
C HIS A 377 16.04 18.72 10.51
N VAL A 378 14.92 19.13 11.11
CA VAL A 378 14.34 20.48 10.99
C VAL A 378 14.42 21.18 12.35
N GLU A 379 13.86 22.39 12.48
CA GLU A 379 13.78 23.02 13.80
C GLU A 379 12.93 22.19 14.79
N ASP A 380 13.30 22.23 16.07
CA ASP A 380 12.51 21.61 17.14
C ASP A 380 11.18 22.33 17.30
N HIS A 381 10.17 21.62 17.78
CA HIS A 381 8.81 22.15 17.96
C HIS A 381 8.40 22.12 19.43
N PRO A 382 7.46 22.98 19.88
CA PRO A 382 6.92 22.88 21.23
C PRO A 382 6.20 21.55 21.44
N ILE A 383 6.13 21.09 22.69
CA ILE A 383 5.42 19.85 23.05
C ILE A 383 3.96 19.89 22.59
N ASP A 384 3.27 21.02 22.77
CA ASP A 384 1.86 21.19 22.39
C ASP A 384 1.61 20.94 20.89
N TYR A 385 2.64 21.05 20.05
CA TYR A 385 2.56 20.74 18.62
C TYR A 385 2.22 19.27 18.36
N ASN A 386 2.42 18.37 19.33
CA ASN A 386 2.11 16.94 19.21
C ASN A 386 0.61 16.65 19.00
N THR A 387 -0.27 17.60 19.31
CA THR A 387 -1.72 17.51 19.10
C THR A 387 -2.21 18.35 17.93
N PHE A 388 -1.32 19.09 17.26
CA PHE A 388 -1.72 19.99 16.19
C PHE A 388 -2.13 19.23 14.93
N GLU A 389 -3.35 19.52 14.48
CA GLU A 389 -3.87 19.19 13.16
C GLU A 389 -4.54 20.44 12.58
N GLY A 390 -4.36 20.68 11.28
CA GLY A 390 -4.94 21.85 10.64
C GLY A 390 -4.26 22.23 9.33
N THR A 391 -4.73 23.31 8.73
CA THR A 391 -4.14 23.87 7.51
C THR A 391 -3.34 25.13 7.85
N ILE A 392 -2.04 25.10 7.59
CA ILE A 392 -1.15 26.24 7.68
C ILE A 392 -1.39 27.13 6.44
N PRO A 393 -1.76 28.41 6.60
CA PRO A 393 -2.14 29.27 5.48
C PRO A 393 -1.07 29.41 4.40
N LYS A 394 -1.51 29.60 3.15
CA LYS A 394 -0.61 29.84 2.02
C LYS A 394 0.23 31.11 2.24
N GLY A 395 1.54 31.00 2.05
CA GLY A 395 2.49 32.11 2.25
C GLY A 395 3.19 32.07 3.62
N GLU A 396 2.67 31.28 4.56
CA GLU A 396 3.35 30.99 5.82
C GLU A 396 4.39 29.87 5.64
N TYR A 397 5.39 29.85 6.51
CA TYR A 397 6.41 28.81 6.50
C TYR A 397 5.76 27.46 6.85
N GLY A 398 5.97 26.44 6.01
CA GLY A 398 5.30 25.16 6.17
C GLY A 398 3.84 25.17 5.72
N ALA A 399 3.42 26.08 4.85
CA ALA A 399 2.07 26.11 4.29
C ALA A 399 1.65 24.73 3.73
N GLY A 400 0.49 24.25 4.17
CA GLY A 400 0.02 22.91 3.86
C GLY A 400 -0.99 22.39 4.87
N THR A 401 -1.59 21.23 4.57
CA THR A 401 -2.45 20.53 5.54
C THR A 401 -1.65 19.53 6.33
N VAL A 402 -1.77 19.59 7.65
CA VAL A 402 -1.09 18.73 8.63
C VAL A 402 -2.14 17.90 9.36
N ILE A 403 -1.97 16.59 9.36
CA ILE A 403 -2.78 15.65 10.16
C ILE A 403 -1.86 14.72 10.95
N ILE A 404 -2.31 14.26 12.11
CA ILE A 404 -1.61 13.25 12.90
C ILE A 404 -1.81 11.90 12.22
N TRP A 405 -0.71 11.33 11.73
CA TRP A 405 -0.71 10.00 11.14
C TRP A 405 -0.54 8.92 12.20
N ASP A 406 0.31 9.13 13.20
CA ASP A 406 0.47 8.24 14.35
C ASP A 406 0.97 9.03 15.57
N ARG A 407 0.74 8.49 16.76
CA ARG A 407 1.26 9.03 18.01
C ARG A 407 1.32 7.93 19.08
N GLY A 408 2.19 8.11 20.06
CA GLY A 408 2.32 7.19 21.17
C GLY A 408 3.46 7.58 22.09
N THR A 409 3.99 6.60 22.82
CA THR A 409 5.19 6.79 23.64
C THR A 409 6.41 6.15 23.00
N TRP A 410 7.59 6.57 23.42
CA TRP A 410 8.86 6.02 22.96
C TRP A 410 9.84 5.83 24.10
N GLU A 411 10.75 4.88 23.94
CA GLU A 411 11.78 4.55 24.92
C GLU A 411 13.16 4.50 24.23
N PRO A 412 14.15 5.31 24.63
CA PRO A 412 15.48 5.22 24.05
C PRO A 412 16.19 3.92 24.44
N VAL A 413 16.97 3.37 23.51
CA VAL A 413 17.94 2.32 23.79
C VAL A 413 19.31 2.97 24.00
N GLY A 414 19.69 3.11 25.28
CA GLY A 414 20.88 3.87 25.67
C GLY A 414 20.57 5.35 25.93
N ASP A 415 21.59 6.20 25.90
CA ASP A 415 21.42 7.65 26.07
C ASP A 415 21.00 8.30 24.74
N ALA A 416 19.77 8.84 24.71
CA ALA A 416 19.23 9.49 23.53
C ALA A 416 20.04 10.70 23.07
N ARG A 417 20.59 11.49 24.01
CA ARG A 417 21.35 12.72 23.71
C ARG A 417 22.66 12.37 23.04
N GLU A 418 23.34 11.36 23.55
CA GLU A 418 24.55 10.85 22.91
C GLU A 418 24.29 10.28 21.52
N GLY A 419 23.19 9.52 21.37
CA GLY A 419 22.79 8.94 20.07
C GLY A 419 22.52 10.02 19.02
N LEU A 420 21.73 11.04 19.38
CA LEU A 420 21.45 12.18 18.52
C LEU A 420 22.71 12.98 18.16
N ALA A 421 23.61 13.23 19.12
CA ALA A 421 24.88 13.91 18.87
C ALA A 421 25.80 13.13 17.91
N LYS A 422 25.70 11.79 17.91
CA LYS A 422 26.43 10.89 17.00
C LYS A 422 25.71 10.66 15.67
N GLY A 423 24.50 11.22 15.49
CA GLY A 423 23.67 11.04 14.30
C GLY A 423 23.11 9.63 14.13
N LYS A 424 22.98 8.87 15.23
CA LYS A 424 22.38 7.54 15.26
C LYS A 424 21.71 7.29 16.61
N VAL A 425 20.40 7.23 16.63
CA VAL A 425 19.62 6.90 17.83
C VAL A 425 18.79 5.63 17.60
N ILE A 426 18.82 4.74 18.59
CA ILE A 426 18.02 3.51 18.59
C ILE A 426 16.98 3.65 19.68
N PHE A 427 15.74 3.31 19.40
CA PHE A 427 14.63 3.49 20.33
C PHE A 427 13.48 2.53 20.04
N LYS A 428 12.60 2.33 21.01
CA LYS A 428 11.34 1.63 20.82
C LYS A 428 10.20 2.61 20.69
N LEU A 429 9.29 2.35 19.76
CA LEU A 429 8.02 3.06 19.63
C LEU A 429 6.87 2.20 20.13
N HIS A 430 5.90 2.86 20.75
CA HIS A 430 4.66 2.31 21.26
C HIS A 430 3.48 3.13 20.72
N GLY A 431 3.37 3.22 19.40
CA GLY A 431 2.26 3.86 18.70
C GLY A 431 1.19 2.89 18.24
N GLN A 432 0.17 3.44 17.57
CA GLN A 432 -0.88 2.64 16.95
C GLN A 432 -0.43 2.07 15.61
N LYS A 433 0.45 2.78 14.89
CA LYS A 433 0.95 2.36 13.56
C LYS A 433 2.43 2.01 13.58
N LEU A 434 3.25 2.76 14.32
CA LEU A 434 4.68 2.52 14.52
C LEU A 434 4.91 1.89 15.89
N ALA A 435 5.35 0.64 15.89
CA ALA A 435 5.66 -0.10 17.10
C ALA A 435 6.95 -0.91 16.94
N GLY A 436 7.63 -1.21 18.05
CA GLY A 436 8.85 -2.03 18.04
C GLY A 436 10.13 -1.21 18.02
N LEU A 437 11.25 -1.81 17.61
CA LEU A 437 12.58 -1.20 17.65
C LEU A 437 12.90 -0.47 16.34
N TRP A 438 13.40 0.75 16.44
CA TRP A 438 13.68 1.66 15.33
C TRP A 438 15.09 2.24 15.43
N GLU A 439 15.65 2.61 14.28
CA GLU A 439 16.91 3.33 14.13
C GLU A 439 16.66 4.61 13.33
N LEU A 440 17.20 5.73 13.80
CA LEU A 440 17.16 7.04 13.16
C LEU A 440 18.57 7.62 13.04
#